data_AF-A0A1U8MJ24-F1
#
_entry.id   AF-A0A1U8MJ24-F1
#
_cell.length_a   1.000
_cell.length_b   1.000
_cell.length_c   1.000
_cell.angle_alpha   90.00
_cell.angle_beta   90.00
_cell.angle_gamma   90.00
#
_symmetry.space_group_name_H-M   'P 1'
#
loop_
_entity.id
_entity.type
_entity.pdbx_description
1 polymer ?
#
loop_
_entity_poly.entity_id
_entity_poly.type
_entity_poly.pdbx_seq_one_letter_code
_entity_poly.pdbx_strand_id
1 'polypeptide(L)'
;MVFLSCNFMHDTGDRLRVHITDAEKQRWKVPYNLLPREQPPALKQTIGRSRKNLLTVSELAGSELIFSFTADPFSFAVKRKSNGQTLFNSSSGGSDSFGEMVFKDQYLEISTQLPKDASLYGLGENTQPHGIKLYPNNPYTLYTTDVSAINLNTDLYGSHPVYMDLRNVGGEPFAHVVLLLNSNGMDVFYKGNSLTYKIIGGVFDFYFFSGPTPLWDKKM
;
A
#
# COMPACT_ATOMS: atom_id res chain seq x y z
N MET A 1 -7.74 -23.49 2.55
CA MET A 1 -6.71 -22.73 1.81
C MET A 1 -7.42 -21.59 1.12
N VAL A 2 -6.99 -20.35 1.27
CA VAL A 2 -7.64 -19.20 0.61
C VAL A 2 -6.99 -19.01 -0.75
N PHE A 3 -7.79 -18.99 -1.82
CA PHE A 3 -7.32 -18.59 -3.14
C PHE A 3 -7.50 -17.09 -3.29
N LEU A 4 -6.46 -16.40 -3.77
CA LEU A 4 -6.50 -14.95 -3.93
C LEU A 4 -6.65 -14.57 -5.39
N SER A 5 -7.34 -13.46 -5.60
CA SER A 5 -7.53 -12.80 -6.87
C SER A 5 -6.87 -11.44 -6.80
N CYS A 6 -5.89 -11.19 -7.67
CA CYS A 6 -5.19 -9.91 -7.78
C CYS A 6 -5.57 -9.23 -9.10
N ASN A 7 -6.21 -8.06 -9.01
CA ASN A 7 -6.46 -7.16 -10.13
C ASN A 7 -5.55 -5.96 -10.02
N PHE A 8 -5.17 -5.39 -11.16
CA PHE A 8 -4.51 -4.09 -11.21
C PHE A 8 -5.07 -3.28 -12.38
N MET A 9 -5.02 -1.96 -12.25
CA MET A 9 -5.55 -1.04 -13.26
C MET A 9 -4.77 0.27 -13.24
N HIS A 10 -4.36 0.73 -14.41
CA HIS A 10 -3.84 2.09 -14.58
C HIS A 10 -5.03 3.02 -14.80
N ASP A 11 -5.59 3.55 -13.71
CA ASP A 11 -6.74 4.46 -13.78
C ASP A 11 -6.40 5.74 -14.57
N THR A 12 -5.18 6.26 -14.39
CA THR A 12 -4.61 7.35 -15.19
C THR A 12 -3.13 7.05 -15.42
N GLY A 13 -2.46 7.89 -16.21
CA GLY A 13 -1.01 7.73 -16.42
C GLY A 13 -0.19 7.75 -15.13
N ASP A 14 -0.68 8.47 -14.12
CA ASP A 14 0.03 8.79 -12.88
C ASP A 14 -0.58 8.05 -11.66
N ARG A 15 -1.60 7.19 -11.88
CA ARG A 15 -2.30 6.42 -10.83
C ARG A 15 -2.42 4.95 -11.19
N LEU A 16 -1.97 4.08 -10.28
CA LEU A 16 -2.12 2.62 -10.36
C LEU A 16 -2.96 2.13 -9.19
N ARG A 17 -3.97 1.32 -9.45
CA ARG A 17 -4.71 0.57 -8.43
C ARG A 17 -4.28 -0.89 -8.42
N VAL A 18 -4.07 -1.45 -7.24
CA VAL A 18 -3.80 -2.89 -7.01
C VAL A 18 -4.80 -3.41 -6.00
N HIS A 19 -5.63 -4.36 -6.41
CA HIS A 19 -6.78 -4.85 -5.64
C HIS A 19 -6.71 -6.38 -5.47
N ILE A 20 -6.44 -6.83 -4.25
CA ILE A 20 -6.28 -8.23 -3.87
C ILE A 20 -7.45 -8.66 -2.99
N THR A 21 -8.15 -9.70 -3.41
CA THR A 21 -9.38 -10.20 -2.78
C THR A 21 -9.36 -11.72 -2.66
N ASP A 22 -10.28 -12.27 -1.87
CA ASP A 22 -10.58 -13.70 -1.92
C ASP A 22 -11.24 -14.03 -3.27
N ALA A 23 -10.75 -15.06 -3.95
CA ALA A 23 -11.19 -15.45 -5.28
C ALA A 23 -12.55 -16.15 -5.29
N GLU A 24 -12.95 -16.74 -4.16
CA GLU A 24 -14.17 -17.56 -4.04
C GLU A 24 -15.26 -16.85 -3.22
N LYS A 25 -14.86 -15.98 -2.29
CA LYS A 25 -15.78 -15.31 -1.36
C LYS A 25 -15.74 -13.80 -1.52
N GLN A 26 -16.92 -13.20 -1.56
CA GLN A 26 -17.02 -11.76 -1.42
C GLN A 26 -16.62 -11.36 0.00
N ARG A 27 -15.78 -10.33 0.09
CA ARG A 27 -15.34 -9.71 1.34
C ARG A 27 -15.78 -8.25 1.36
N TRP A 28 -15.86 -7.69 2.57
CA TRP A 28 -16.17 -6.28 2.76
C TRP A 28 -15.21 -5.39 1.96
N LYS A 29 -15.78 -4.37 1.31
CA LYS A 29 -15.08 -3.32 0.56
C LYS A 29 -15.79 -2.00 0.84
N VAL A 30 -15.04 -0.91 0.89
CA VAL A 30 -15.64 0.44 1.00
C VAL A 30 -16.66 0.62 -0.14
N PRO A 31 -17.95 0.91 0.16
CA PRO A 31 -18.99 0.94 -0.85
C PRO A 31 -18.75 1.96 -1.97
N TYR A 32 -19.10 1.61 -3.21
CA TYR A 32 -18.92 2.48 -4.38
C TYR A 32 -19.87 3.68 -4.38
N ASN A 33 -21.02 3.58 -3.71
CA ASN A 33 -21.94 4.71 -3.54
C ASN A 33 -21.43 5.72 -2.50
N LEU A 34 -20.61 5.28 -1.54
CA LEU A 34 -19.98 6.16 -0.55
C LEU A 34 -18.73 6.84 -1.13
N LEU A 35 -17.90 6.09 -1.86
CA LEU A 35 -16.72 6.61 -2.54
C LEU A 35 -16.69 6.13 -4.01
N PRO A 36 -17.25 6.93 -4.94
CA PRO A 36 -17.29 6.61 -6.36
C PRO A 36 -15.89 6.44 -6.96
N ARG A 37 -15.71 5.36 -7.73
CA ARG A 37 -14.45 5.02 -8.41
C ARG A 37 -14.69 3.97 -9.48
N GLU A 38 -13.73 3.83 -10.39
CA GLU A 38 -13.80 2.82 -11.45
C GLU A 38 -13.85 1.41 -10.88
N GLN A 39 -14.59 0.52 -11.54
CA GLN A 39 -14.62 -0.88 -11.18
C GLN A 39 -13.45 -1.62 -11.85
N PRO A 40 -12.76 -2.50 -11.12
CA PRO A 40 -11.74 -3.34 -11.74
C PRO A 40 -12.37 -4.13 -12.89
N PRO A 41 -11.67 -4.29 -14.03
CA PRO A 41 -12.14 -5.17 -15.09
C PRO A 41 -12.34 -6.59 -14.54
N ALA A 42 -13.36 -7.28 -15.02
CA ALA A 42 -13.57 -8.68 -14.65
C ALA A 42 -12.35 -9.52 -15.05
N LEU A 43 -11.77 -10.27 -14.11
CA LEU A 43 -10.61 -11.12 -14.39
C LEU A 43 -10.90 -12.09 -15.55
N LYS A 44 -10.04 -12.04 -16.56
CA LYS A 44 -9.95 -13.09 -17.58
C LYS A 44 -8.88 -14.15 -17.28
N GLN A 45 -8.19 -14.07 -16.14
CA GLN A 45 -7.10 -15.00 -15.79
C GLN A 45 -7.17 -15.43 -14.33
N THR A 46 -7.58 -16.68 -14.10
CA THR A 46 -7.42 -17.35 -12.81
C THR A 46 -5.95 -17.77 -12.69
N ILE A 47 -5.21 -17.19 -11.74
CA ILE A 47 -3.83 -17.61 -11.45
C ILE A 47 -3.91 -18.97 -10.75
N GLY A 48 -3.89 -20.05 -11.54
CA GLY A 48 -3.78 -21.42 -11.05
C GLY A 48 -2.33 -21.76 -10.72
N ARG A 49 -2.12 -22.53 -9.65
CA ARG A 49 -0.80 -23.08 -9.26
C ARG A 49 -0.16 -23.84 -10.42
N SER A 50 0.86 -23.26 -11.07
CA SER A 50 1.72 -23.99 -12.01
C SER A 50 2.81 -24.73 -11.24
N ARG A 51 2.81 -26.07 -11.32
CA ARG A 51 3.76 -26.98 -10.62
C ARG A 51 5.14 -27.10 -11.31
N LYS A 52 5.63 -26.09 -12.03
CA LYS A 52 6.98 -26.13 -12.62
C LYS A 52 7.75 -24.83 -12.36
N ASN A 53 8.90 -24.99 -11.70
CA ASN A 53 9.85 -23.96 -11.30
C ASN A 53 10.15 -22.94 -12.40
N LEU A 54 9.78 -21.67 -12.16
CA LEU A 54 10.65 -20.49 -12.29
C LEU A 54 9.90 -19.31 -11.65
N LEU A 55 10.60 -18.47 -10.89
CA LEU A 55 10.13 -17.15 -10.42
C LEU A 55 9.77 -16.30 -11.66
N THR A 56 8.57 -16.48 -12.19
CA THR A 56 8.16 -15.81 -13.42
C THR A 56 7.61 -14.46 -13.02
N VAL A 57 8.52 -13.48 -12.90
CA VAL A 57 8.13 -12.09 -12.66
C VAL A 57 7.36 -11.60 -13.88
N SER A 58 6.07 -11.35 -13.69
CA SER A 58 5.25 -10.73 -14.74
C SER A 58 5.29 -9.22 -14.53
N GLU A 59 5.65 -8.48 -15.58
CA GLU A 59 5.76 -7.03 -15.55
C GLU A 59 4.75 -6.39 -16.50
N LEU A 60 4.04 -5.38 -16.01
CA LEU A 60 3.02 -4.64 -16.74
C LEU A 60 3.27 -3.15 -16.55
N ALA A 61 3.57 -2.46 -17.65
CA ALA A 61 3.95 -1.06 -17.65
C ALA A 61 2.78 -0.17 -18.08
N GLY A 62 2.45 0.82 -17.25
CA GLY A 62 1.66 1.98 -17.63
C GLY A 62 2.53 3.10 -18.20
N SER A 63 2.04 4.34 -18.17
CA SER A 63 2.85 5.48 -18.63
C SER A 63 3.98 5.80 -17.64
N GLU A 64 3.66 5.96 -16.35
CA GLU A 64 4.64 6.36 -15.33
C GLU A 64 4.91 5.29 -14.26
N LEU A 65 3.97 4.35 -14.07
CA LEU A 65 4.10 3.29 -13.08
C LEU A 65 4.24 1.92 -13.75
N ILE A 66 5.11 1.09 -13.20
CA ILE A 66 5.33 -0.29 -13.60
C ILE A 66 4.90 -1.18 -12.43
N PHE A 67 4.00 -2.11 -12.69
CA PHE A 67 3.58 -3.14 -11.75
C PHE A 67 4.30 -4.45 -12.08
N SER A 68 4.87 -5.10 -11.08
CA SER A 68 5.39 -6.46 -11.24
C SER A 68 4.98 -7.35 -10.07
N PHE A 69 4.84 -8.66 -10.33
CA PHE A 69 4.47 -9.62 -9.29
C PHE A 69 5.15 -10.98 -9.47
N THR A 70 5.31 -11.69 -8.35
CA THR A 70 5.67 -13.10 -8.26
C THR A 70 4.47 -13.86 -7.72
N ALA A 71 4.16 -15.03 -8.28
CA ALA A 71 2.95 -15.77 -7.93
C ALA A 71 3.10 -16.65 -6.67
N ASP A 72 4.30 -17.19 -6.40
CA ASP A 72 4.54 -18.12 -5.31
C ASP A 72 5.99 -18.02 -4.78
N PRO A 73 6.21 -17.57 -3.52
CA PRO A 73 5.22 -16.90 -2.67
C PRO A 73 4.74 -15.58 -3.31
N PHE A 74 3.47 -15.22 -3.10
CA PHE A 74 2.91 -14.03 -3.72
C PHE A 74 3.58 -12.76 -3.18
N SER A 75 4.08 -11.93 -4.10
CA SER A 75 4.55 -10.58 -3.80
C SER A 75 4.38 -9.69 -5.03
N PHE A 76 4.30 -8.39 -4.83
CA PHE A 76 4.30 -7.41 -5.90
C PHE A 76 5.17 -6.19 -5.58
N ALA A 77 5.61 -5.53 -6.63
CA ALA A 77 6.30 -4.26 -6.57
C ALA A 77 5.68 -3.24 -7.54
N VAL A 78 5.82 -1.97 -7.17
CA VAL A 78 5.46 -0.82 -7.99
C VAL A 78 6.71 0.03 -8.15
N LYS A 79 7.09 0.28 -9.40
CA LYS A 79 8.24 1.13 -9.76
C LYS A 79 7.79 2.34 -10.55
N ARG A 80 8.48 3.47 -10.35
CA ARG A 80 8.36 4.63 -11.22
C ARG A 80 9.25 4.44 -12.44
N LYS A 81 8.70 4.63 -13.62
CA LYS A 81 9.37 4.41 -14.90
C LYS A 81 10.44 5.46 -15.18
N SER A 82 10.15 6.74 -14.93
CA SER A 82 11.04 7.85 -15.28
C SER A 82 12.41 7.81 -14.62
N ASN A 83 12.50 7.32 -13.39
CA ASN A 83 13.73 7.31 -12.59
C ASN A 83 14.09 5.94 -11.98
N GLY A 84 13.31 4.90 -12.29
CA GLY A 84 13.54 3.53 -11.81
C GLY A 84 13.30 3.30 -10.32
N GLN A 85 12.81 4.29 -9.57
CA GLN A 85 12.58 4.14 -8.13
C GLN A 85 11.52 3.09 -7.83
N THR A 86 11.80 2.23 -6.84
CA THR A 86 10.80 1.30 -6.31
C THR A 86 9.97 2.02 -5.24
N LEU A 87 8.69 2.24 -5.53
CA LEU A 87 7.76 2.95 -4.65
C LEU A 87 7.19 2.03 -3.58
N PHE A 88 6.92 0.78 -3.94
CA PHE A 88 6.42 -0.26 -3.04
C PHE A 88 7.00 -1.61 -3.46
N ASN A 89 7.42 -2.43 -2.50
CA ASN A 89 7.88 -3.80 -2.76
C ASN A 89 7.59 -4.72 -1.57
N SER A 90 6.67 -5.65 -1.78
CA SER A 90 6.22 -6.62 -0.76
C SER A 90 6.99 -7.93 -0.74
N SER A 91 8.02 -8.09 -1.60
CA SER A 91 8.90 -9.26 -1.52
C SER A 91 9.66 -9.26 -0.19
N SER A 92 9.60 -10.36 0.56
CA SER A 92 10.46 -10.58 1.74
C SER A 92 11.66 -11.44 1.37
N GLY A 93 12.87 -10.95 1.60
CA GLY A 93 14.12 -11.71 1.53
C GLY A 93 14.66 -12.06 2.93
N GLY A 94 15.70 -12.89 3.00
CA GLY A 94 16.26 -13.38 4.27
C GLY A 94 16.87 -12.30 5.19
N SER A 95 17.09 -11.09 4.70
CA SER A 95 17.58 -9.94 5.47
C SER A 95 16.48 -8.95 5.89
N ASP A 96 15.24 -9.16 5.43
CA ASP A 96 14.13 -8.24 5.72
C ASP A 96 13.53 -8.48 7.10
N SER A 97 13.02 -7.42 7.72
CA SER A 97 12.46 -7.47 9.08
C SER A 97 10.98 -7.88 9.15
N PHE A 98 10.44 -8.39 8.02
CA PHE A 98 9.04 -8.77 7.84
C PHE A 98 8.94 -10.02 6.94
N GLY A 99 7.80 -10.73 7.03
CA GLY A 99 7.54 -11.95 6.26
C GLY A 99 6.65 -11.73 5.04
N GLU A 100 6.28 -12.84 4.41
CA GLU A 100 5.36 -12.88 3.27
C GLU A 100 3.96 -12.33 3.62
N MET A 101 3.20 -11.94 2.59
CA MET A 101 1.83 -11.45 2.75
C MET A 101 0.93 -12.50 3.41
N VAL A 102 0.14 -12.09 4.40
CA VAL A 102 -0.87 -12.92 5.05
C VAL A 102 -2.27 -12.43 4.68
N PHE A 103 -3.16 -13.36 4.31
CA PHE A 103 -4.55 -13.07 3.99
C PHE A 103 -5.49 -14.06 4.69
N LYS A 104 -6.02 -13.67 5.86
CA LYS A 104 -7.00 -14.42 6.65
C LYS A 104 -8.29 -13.62 6.78
N ASP A 105 -9.32 -14.21 7.39
CA ASP A 105 -10.63 -13.55 7.55
C ASP A 105 -10.54 -12.25 8.36
N GLN A 106 -9.90 -12.31 9.54
CA GLN A 106 -9.75 -11.15 10.44
C GLN A 106 -8.28 -10.77 10.67
N TYR A 107 -7.40 -11.12 9.72
CA TYR A 107 -5.99 -10.74 9.77
C TYR A 107 -5.39 -10.68 8.37
N LEU A 108 -5.13 -9.47 7.91
CA LEU A 108 -4.43 -9.19 6.68
C LEU A 108 -3.10 -8.52 7.06
N GLU A 109 -1.99 -9.00 6.49
CA GLU A 109 -0.67 -8.42 6.69
C GLU A 109 0.05 -8.26 5.37
N ILE A 110 0.57 -7.07 5.10
CA ILE A 110 1.44 -6.81 3.96
C ILE A 110 2.44 -5.73 4.30
N SER A 111 3.66 -5.90 3.80
CA SER A 111 4.77 -5.00 4.08
C SER A 111 5.33 -4.41 2.80
N THR A 112 6.07 -3.31 2.93
CA THR A 112 6.97 -2.81 1.90
C THR A 112 8.32 -2.47 2.50
N GLN A 113 9.38 -2.72 1.73
CA GLN A 113 10.71 -2.17 2.00
C GLN A 113 10.73 -0.66 1.77
N LEU A 114 11.54 0.07 2.55
CA LEU A 114 11.76 1.50 2.41
C LEU A 114 13.27 1.80 2.36
N PRO A 115 13.72 2.68 1.45
CA PRO A 115 15.10 3.10 1.41
C PRO A 115 15.44 4.06 2.55
N LYS A 116 16.73 4.25 2.83
CA LYS A 116 17.21 5.07 3.96
C LYS A 116 16.82 6.55 3.87
N ASP A 117 16.59 7.05 2.67
CA ASP A 117 16.22 8.44 2.37
C ASP A 117 14.70 8.68 2.35
N ALA A 118 13.88 7.66 2.64
CA ALA A 118 12.43 7.81 2.76
C ALA A 118 12.05 8.74 3.91
N SER A 119 11.20 9.73 3.62
CA SER A 119 10.56 10.58 4.62
C SER A 119 9.06 10.48 4.45
N LEU A 120 8.41 9.82 5.42
CA LEU A 120 6.99 9.53 5.37
C LEU A 120 6.16 10.58 6.11
N TYR A 121 4.96 10.85 5.60
CA TYR A 121 3.96 11.77 6.16
C TYR A 121 2.56 11.18 5.98
N GLY A 122 1.65 11.34 6.94
CA GLY A 122 0.26 10.86 6.82
C GLY A 122 -0.15 9.90 7.94
N LEU A 123 -0.84 8.81 7.60
CA LEU A 123 -1.35 7.79 8.52
C LEU A 123 -2.14 8.37 9.71
N GLY A 124 -2.94 9.40 9.43
CA GLY A 124 -3.76 10.07 10.43
C GLY A 124 -5.01 9.28 10.84
N GLU A 125 -5.75 9.70 11.86
CA GLU A 125 -5.51 10.90 12.67
C GLU A 125 -4.75 10.58 13.95
N ASN A 126 -3.68 11.33 14.24
CA ASN A 126 -2.91 11.22 15.48
C ASN A 126 -2.13 12.52 15.76
N THR A 127 -1.87 12.81 17.03
CA THR A 127 -0.99 13.91 17.44
C THR A 127 0.43 13.39 17.68
N GLN A 128 1.40 14.01 17.02
CA GLN A 128 2.82 13.64 17.09
C GLN A 128 3.66 14.71 17.81
N PRO A 129 4.57 14.32 18.73
CA PRO A 129 5.45 15.27 19.43
C PRO A 129 6.51 15.91 18.53
N HIS A 130 6.79 15.31 17.38
CA HIS A 130 7.94 15.66 16.53
C HIS A 130 7.52 16.24 15.16
N GLY A 131 6.31 16.81 15.09
CA GLY A 131 5.76 17.39 13.87
C GLY A 131 5.12 16.36 12.94
N ILE A 132 4.97 16.73 11.66
CA ILE A 132 4.17 15.95 10.70
C ILE A 132 4.88 14.74 10.08
N LYS A 133 6.21 14.65 10.23
CA LYS A 133 7.00 13.52 9.71
C LYS A 133 6.76 12.31 10.60
N LEU A 134 6.55 11.14 9.99
CA LEU A 134 6.44 9.89 10.74
C LEU A 134 7.79 9.45 11.29
N TYR A 135 7.79 9.00 12.54
CA TYR A 135 8.94 8.43 13.22
C TYR A 135 8.80 6.92 13.40
N PRO A 136 9.89 6.14 13.27
CA PRO A 136 9.87 4.71 13.55
C PRO A 136 9.59 4.38 15.02
N ASN A 137 9.32 3.10 15.29
CA ASN A 137 9.28 2.39 16.59
C ASN A 137 7.89 2.11 17.19
N ASN A 138 6.91 2.99 16.99
CA ASN A 138 5.52 2.75 17.43
C ASN A 138 4.59 2.50 16.23
N PRO A 139 3.55 1.67 16.37
CA PRO A 139 2.52 1.57 15.35
C PRO A 139 1.71 2.87 15.26
N TYR A 140 1.28 3.18 14.04
CA TYR A 140 0.22 4.16 13.80
C TYR A 140 -1.09 3.37 13.70
N THR A 141 -1.89 3.41 14.77
CA THR A 141 -3.20 2.75 14.81
C THR A 141 -4.25 3.65 14.16
N LEU A 142 -5.06 3.07 13.28
CA LEU A 142 -6.17 3.72 12.62
C LEU A 142 -7.46 3.02 13.06
N TYR A 143 -8.12 3.65 14.03
CA TYR A 143 -9.43 3.28 14.54
C TYR A 143 -10.09 4.54 15.08
N THR A 144 -11.33 4.83 14.69
CA THR A 144 -11.96 6.09 15.09
C THR A 144 -12.39 6.01 16.56
N THR A 145 -11.77 6.82 17.41
CA THR A 145 -11.98 6.82 18.87
C THR A 145 -12.20 8.24 19.38
N ASP A 146 -13.15 8.38 20.31
CA ASP A 146 -13.40 9.63 21.02
C ASP A 146 -12.32 9.90 22.08
N VAL A 147 -11.17 10.39 21.60
CA VAL A 147 -9.99 10.73 22.43
C VAL A 147 -9.54 12.15 22.11
N SER A 148 -9.20 12.93 23.14
CA SER A 148 -8.71 14.30 22.94
C SER A 148 -7.35 14.31 22.24
N ALA A 149 -7.19 15.23 21.26
CA ALA A 149 -5.95 15.40 20.49
C ALA A 149 -4.74 15.87 21.32
N ILE A 150 -4.91 16.20 22.61
CA ILE A 150 -3.77 16.45 23.51
C ILE A 150 -2.98 15.16 23.81
N ASN A 151 -3.59 13.99 23.62
CA ASN A 151 -2.95 12.71 23.84
C ASN A 151 -2.09 12.37 22.62
N LEU A 152 -0.80 12.17 22.86
CA LEU A 152 0.16 11.86 21.81
C LEU A 152 0.11 10.38 21.45
N ASN A 153 0.38 10.05 20.19
CA ASN A 153 0.57 8.67 19.70
C ASN A 153 -0.62 7.73 19.97
N THR A 154 -1.84 8.27 19.92
CA THR A 154 -3.08 7.49 20.02
C THR A 154 -3.94 7.74 18.80
N ASP A 155 -4.80 6.78 18.49
CA ASP A 155 -5.87 6.93 17.53
C ASP A 155 -6.90 7.98 17.99
N LEU A 156 -7.40 8.77 17.04
CA LEU A 156 -8.31 9.89 17.26
C LEU A 156 -9.59 9.72 16.42
N TYR A 157 -10.27 10.81 16.07
CA TYR A 157 -11.60 10.78 15.43
C TYR A 157 -11.57 10.30 13.98
N GLY A 158 -10.45 10.48 13.29
CA GLY A 158 -10.26 10.15 11.88
C GLY A 158 -9.41 8.90 11.63
N SER A 159 -9.60 8.29 10.46
CA SER A 159 -8.77 7.20 9.95
C SER A 159 -8.45 7.45 8.48
N HIS A 160 -7.20 7.80 8.21
CA HIS A 160 -6.66 8.17 6.91
C HIS A 160 -5.48 7.23 6.56
N PRO A 161 -5.75 6.03 6.01
CA PRO A 161 -4.75 5.02 5.64
C PRO A 161 -3.99 5.43 4.35
N VAL A 162 -3.40 6.61 4.37
CA VAL A 162 -2.65 7.21 3.27
C VAL A 162 -1.33 7.75 3.80
N TYR A 163 -0.24 7.52 3.06
CA TYR A 163 1.03 8.16 3.34
C TYR A 163 1.64 8.74 2.07
N MET A 164 2.35 9.86 2.22
CA MET A 164 3.27 10.40 1.24
C MET A 164 4.69 9.98 1.64
N ASP A 165 5.49 9.57 0.66
CA ASP A 165 6.92 9.32 0.82
C ASP A 165 7.71 10.26 -0.08
N LEU A 166 8.47 11.15 0.56
CA LEU A 166 9.37 12.11 -0.07
C LEU A 166 10.82 11.61 0.06
N ARG A 167 11.47 11.43 -1.09
CA ARG A 167 12.83 10.92 -1.22
C ARG A 167 13.74 11.92 -1.91
N ASN A 168 15.04 11.83 -1.65
CA ASN A 168 16.07 12.63 -2.33
C ASN A 168 16.89 11.71 -3.23
N VAL A 169 16.71 11.83 -4.54
CA VAL A 169 17.40 10.99 -5.53
C VAL A 169 18.38 11.84 -6.30
N GLY A 170 19.67 11.65 -6.04
CA GLY A 170 20.72 12.38 -6.76
C GLY A 170 20.64 13.90 -6.58
N GLY A 171 20.11 14.39 -5.45
CA GLY A 171 19.92 15.81 -5.16
C GLY A 171 18.51 16.33 -5.43
N GLU A 172 17.66 15.57 -6.14
CA GLU A 172 16.33 16.00 -6.54
C GLU A 172 15.22 15.40 -5.67
N PRO A 173 14.18 16.20 -5.30
CA PRO A 173 13.07 15.72 -4.49
C PRO A 173 12.06 14.94 -5.33
N PHE A 174 11.69 13.76 -4.85
CA PHE A 174 10.70 12.90 -5.49
C PHE A 174 9.69 12.38 -4.45
N ALA A 175 8.43 12.76 -4.63
CA ALA A 175 7.31 12.34 -3.80
C ALA A 175 6.46 11.28 -4.51
N HIS A 176 5.84 10.39 -3.76
CA HIS A 176 4.71 9.57 -4.21
C HIS A 176 3.74 9.38 -3.04
N VAL A 177 2.51 8.99 -3.35
CA VAL A 177 1.49 8.72 -2.33
C VAL A 177 1.00 7.28 -2.47
N VAL A 178 0.80 6.62 -1.33
CA VAL A 178 0.17 5.30 -1.25
C VAL A 178 -1.05 5.43 -0.36
N LEU A 179 -2.21 5.06 -0.89
CA LEU A 179 -3.46 4.94 -0.17
C LEU A 179 -3.85 3.46 -0.11
N LEU A 180 -4.23 2.99 1.07
CA LEU A 180 -4.91 1.72 1.24
C LEU A 180 -6.40 1.98 1.51
N LEU A 181 -7.25 1.74 0.52
CA LEU A 181 -8.69 1.95 0.64
C LEU A 181 -9.35 0.81 1.42
N ASN A 182 -9.22 0.86 2.75
CA ASN A 182 -9.79 -0.09 3.69
C ASN A 182 -10.30 0.68 4.93
N SER A 183 -11.47 0.29 5.43
CA SER A 183 -12.15 0.96 6.56
C SER A 183 -12.16 0.14 7.86
N ASN A 184 -11.50 -1.01 7.88
CA ASN A 184 -11.34 -1.82 9.08
C ASN A 184 -10.22 -1.24 9.95
N GLY A 185 -10.27 -1.53 11.25
CA GLY A 185 -9.19 -1.18 12.18
C GLY A 185 -7.86 -1.76 11.72
N MET A 186 -6.80 -0.97 11.83
CA MET A 186 -5.47 -1.41 11.43
C MET A 186 -4.36 -0.76 12.25
N ASP A 187 -3.26 -1.48 12.37
CA ASP A 187 -1.98 -0.96 12.83
C ASP A 187 -1.01 -0.88 11.66
N VAL A 188 -0.33 0.26 11.52
CA VAL A 188 0.72 0.45 10.53
C VAL A 188 2.06 0.62 11.24
N PHE A 189 2.91 -0.41 11.16
CA PHE A 189 4.22 -0.43 11.81
C PHE A 189 5.27 0.16 10.89
N TYR A 190 5.85 1.29 11.28
CA TYR A 190 7.01 1.89 10.61
C TYR A 190 8.30 1.56 11.38
N LYS A 191 9.23 0.84 10.74
CA LYS A 191 10.53 0.44 11.32
C LYS A 191 11.72 1.22 10.76
N GLY A 192 11.48 2.30 10.02
CA GLY A 192 12.54 3.05 9.32
C GLY A 192 12.87 2.47 7.96
N ASN A 193 13.18 1.16 7.90
CA ASN A 193 13.52 0.45 6.66
C ASN A 193 12.34 -0.32 6.02
N SER A 194 11.18 -0.31 6.67
CA SER A 194 9.99 -1.02 6.22
C SER A 194 8.73 -0.44 6.84
N LEU A 195 7.61 -0.66 6.16
CA LEU A 195 6.27 -0.31 6.61
C LEU A 195 5.35 -1.52 6.45
N THR A 196 4.67 -1.91 7.54
CA THR A 196 3.81 -3.10 7.57
C THR A 196 2.40 -2.72 8.00
N TYR A 197 1.42 -3.03 7.16
CA TYR A 197 0.00 -2.93 7.51
C TYR A 197 -0.46 -4.23 8.16
N LYS A 198 -1.16 -4.13 9.29
CA LYS A 198 -1.88 -5.24 9.93
C LYS A 198 -3.34 -4.83 10.13
N ILE A 199 -4.25 -5.52 9.47
CA ILE A 199 -5.66 -5.08 9.31
C ILE A 199 -6.58 -6.21 9.75
N ILE A 200 -7.64 -5.87 10.48
CA ILE A 200 -8.58 -6.87 11.05
C ILE A 200 -9.74 -7.26 10.12
N GLY A 201 -9.65 -6.96 8.82
CA GLY A 201 -10.69 -7.33 7.87
C GLY A 201 -10.58 -6.65 6.50
N GLY A 202 -11.64 -6.81 5.71
CA GLY A 202 -11.75 -6.18 4.39
C GLY A 202 -10.86 -6.86 3.34
N VAL A 203 -10.20 -6.05 2.51
CA VAL A 203 -9.35 -6.48 1.39
C VAL A 203 -8.13 -5.55 1.27
N PHE A 204 -7.15 -5.90 0.43
CA PHE A 204 -6.12 -4.94 0.03
C PHE A 204 -6.59 -4.22 -1.24
N ASP A 205 -6.92 -2.93 -1.14
CA ASP A 205 -7.29 -2.07 -2.27
C ASP A 205 -6.36 -0.85 -2.31
N PHE A 206 -5.15 -1.05 -2.83
CA PHE A 206 -4.10 -0.04 -2.87
C PHE A 206 -4.23 0.88 -4.06
N TYR A 207 -3.91 2.15 -3.85
CA TYR A 207 -3.72 3.16 -4.87
C TYR A 207 -2.32 3.76 -4.73
N PHE A 208 -1.61 3.81 -5.84
CA PHE A 208 -0.28 4.40 -5.97
C PHE A 208 -0.39 5.61 -6.87
N PHE A 209 0.12 6.73 -6.37
CA PHE A 209 0.18 8.00 -7.08
C PHE A 209 1.65 8.31 -7.32
N SER A 210 2.08 8.33 -8.58
CA SER A 210 3.48 8.45 -8.99
C SER A 210 4.21 9.72 -8.55
N GLY A 211 3.55 10.87 -8.38
CA GLY A 211 4.19 12.17 -8.15
C GLY A 211 4.50 12.90 -9.46
N PRO A 212 5.63 13.62 -9.61
CA PRO A 212 6.86 13.49 -8.81
C PRO A 212 7.02 14.50 -7.67
N THR A 213 6.18 15.52 -7.59
CA THR A 213 6.27 16.59 -6.56
C THR A 213 5.21 16.41 -5.48
N PRO A 214 5.43 16.90 -4.24
CA PRO A 214 4.40 16.91 -3.20
C PRO A 214 3.13 17.66 -3.60
N LEU A 215 3.30 18.76 -4.34
CA LEU A 215 2.22 19.49 -4.98
C LEU A 215 1.94 18.81 -6.32
N TRP A 216 0.78 18.18 -6.44
CA TRP A 216 0.37 17.51 -7.67
C TRP A 216 -0.09 18.55 -8.70
N ASP A 217 0.80 19.01 -9.56
CA ASP A 217 0.54 20.10 -10.52
C ASP A 217 -0.19 19.62 -11.80
N LYS A 218 -1.36 19.02 -11.62
CA LYS A 218 -2.37 18.92 -12.68
C LYS A 218 -3.73 19.24 -12.08
N LYS A 219 -4.28 20.40 -12.48
CA LYS A 219 -5.63 20.86 -12.17
C LYS A 219 -6.61 19.68 -12.28
N MET A 220 -7.28 19.36 -11.16
CA MET A 220 -8.49 18.55 -11.16
C MET A 220 -9.61 19.27 -11.90
#